data_AF-A0A427Y2V7-F1
#
_entry.id   AF-A0A427Y2V7-F1
#
_cell.length_a   1.000
_cell.length_b   1.000
_cell.length_c   1.000
_cell.angle_alpha   90.00
_cell.angle_beta   90.00
_cell.angle_gamma   90.00
#
_symmetry.space_group_name_H-M   'P 1'
#
loop_
_entity.id
_entity.type
_entity.pdbx_description
1 polymer ?
#
loop_
_entity_poly.entity_id
_entity_poly.type
_entity_poly.pdbx_seq_one_letter_code
_entity_poly.pdbx_strand_id
1 'polypeptide(L)'
;MASSADTPPKLLPLKELDPIVFANELIKQNLLPPEATDADNDAVFKLRSRAGVLQPVTVSPTVPDGLKEGTFKGTQKALTAAYAGLLSSYATYFDIAGFEPSLPRGTTDLDVAKEMYDWSKPSAEDDYPPHLAQIPAKDAESLTKIFNTLRLLETGPLLLRIIPEKILDFVSSSPDQGDTIQSLVQRNHDLRKKGSGMFSEANIGDRDEWYTDAVFSQQQLIGTNPVTLESASKDWMDGFTAVAGKQANQVAVDILTGRASDSDPNDSFYVQDYSWFRQATGLGPSDVMQSDDGLRKSGAPVALFRLTARGCKLHPLAICIDFKGSLASSVVLFNNRLRVTDDRPDESSDWPWRYAKTVVQCADWHRHEIGVHLTESHFIEEATIVAANRSFQETHIVYQLLSPHWFKTLSLNAAARSALVPNVAVAVFLSAIGNPATSLASTYRSEGCAPAGRHL
;
A
#
# COMPACT_ATOMS: atom_id res chain seq x y z
N MET A 1 62.69 -7.15 -8.33
CA MET A 1 61.61 -6.19 -8.05
C MET A 1 60.35 -6.73 -8.71
N ALA A 2 59.52 -7.46 -7.96
CA ALA A 2 58.26 -8.00 -8.47
C ALA A 2 57.15 -6.97 -8.19
N SER A 3 56.39 -6.61 -9.22
CA SER A 3 55.27 -5.68 -9.16
C SER A 3 54.08 -6.30 -8.42
N SER A 4 53.60 -5.65 -7.36
CA SER A 4 52.28 -5.93 -6.79
C SER A 4 51.23 -5.13 -7.57
N ALA A 5 50.71 -5.72 -8.64
CA ALA A 5 49.42 -5.36 -9.21
C ALA A 5 48.36 -6.33 -8.66
N ASP A 6 47.11 -5.87 -8.63
CA ASP A 6 45.88 -6.59 -8.28
C ASP A 6 45.48 -6.66 -6.80
N THR A 7 45.27 -5.49 -6.19
CA THR A 7 44.13 -5.35 -5.26
C THR A 7 42.91 -4.97 -6.11
N PRO A 8 41.87 -5.81 -6.23
CA PRO A 8 40.66 -5.41 -6.96
C PRO A 8 40.09 -4.13 -6.35
N PRO A 9 39.58 -3.19 -7.17
CA PRO A 9 39.02 -1.95 -6.66
C PRO A 9 37.95 -2.28 -5.61
N LYS A 10 38.04 -1.64 -4.44
CA LYS A 10 36.96 -1.69 -3.44
C LYS A 10 35.69 -1.24 -4.15
N LEU A 11 34.79 -2.18 -4.44
CA LEU A 11 33.48 -1.88 -5.00
C LEU A 11 32.74 -1.02 -3.97
N LEU A 12 32.69 0.28 -4.24
CA LEU A 12 31.91 1.20 -3.43
C LEU A 12 30.44 0.89 -3.69
N PRO A 13 29.60 0.81 -2.64
CA PRO A 13 28.19 0.54 -2.82
C PRO A 13 27.57 1.65 -3.68
N LEU A 14 26.88 1.25 -4.74
CA LEU A 14 26.17 2.16 -5.66
C LEU A 14 25.26 3.09 -4.84
N LYS A 15 25.48 4.40 -4.92
CA LYS A 15 24.69 5.40 -4.20
C LYS A 15 23.47 5.82 -5.01
N GLU A 16 23.65 6.07 -6.30
CA GLU A 16 22.60 6.47 -7.24
C GLU A 16 22.81 5.72 -8.56
N LEU A 17 21.71 5.49 -9.28
CA LEU A 17 21.77 4.99 -10.65
C LEU A 17 21.86 6.19 -11.58
N ASP A 18 22.90 6.23 -12.41
CA ASP A 18 22.95 7.17 -13.51
C ASP A 18 21.78 6.86 -14.47
N PRO A 19 20.90 7.84 -14.78
CA PRO A 19 19.70 7.59 -15.59
C PRO A 19 20.01 7.05 -16.99
N ILE A 20 21.12 7.47 -17.60
CA ILE A 20 21.53 7.04 -18.95
C ILE A 20 22.06 5.62 -18.90
N VAL A 21 22.90 5.31 -17.91
CA VAL A 21 23.42 3.94 -17.71
C VAL A 21 22.27 2.99 -17.43
N PHE A 22 21.31 3.38 -16.59
CA PHE A 22 20.13 2.58 -16.28
C PHE A 22 19.28 2.31 -17.53
N ALA A 23 18.97 3.33 -18.33
CA ALA A 23 18.23 3.17 -19.56
C ALA A 23 18.93 2.24 -20.56
N ASN A 24 20.26 2.36 -20.71
CA ASN A 24 21.05 1.49 -21.57
C ASN A 24 21.05 0.03 -21.08
N GLU A 25 21.07 -0.19 -19.76
CA GLU A 25 21.02 -1.56 -19.22
C GLU A 25 19.63 -2.18 -19.43
N LEU A 26 18.54 -1.43 -19.28
CA LEU A 26 17.19 -1.93 -19.63
C LEU A 26 17.08 -2.36 -21.09
N ILE A 27 17.69 -1.60 -22.02
CA ILE A 27 17.78 -1.95 -23.44
C ILE A 27 18.58 -3.24 -23.62
N LYS A 28 19.78 -3.30 -23.04
CA LYS A 28 20.69 -4.43 -23.16
C LYS A 28 20.09 -5.74 -22.62
N GLN A 29 19.31 -5.65 -21.54
CA GLN A 29 18.62 -6.79 -20.94
C GLN A 29 17.30 -7.13 -21.64
N ASN A 30 16.94 -6.41 -22.72
CA ASN A 30 15.69 -6.57 -23.45
C ASN A 30 14.43 -6.48 -22.56
N LEU A 31 14.50 -5.66 -21.50
CA LEU A 31 13.40 -5.49 -20.54
C LEU A 31 12.39 -4.45 -20.99
N LEU A 32 12.79 -3.60 -21.95
CA LEU A 32 11.88 -2.70 -22.62
C LEU A 32 10.92 -3.49 -23.52
N PRO A 33 9.68 -3.03 -23.66
CA PRO A 33 8.71 -3.64 -24.56
C PRO A 33 9.24 -3.76 -26.01
N PRO A 34 8.82 -4.77 -26.79
CA PRO A 34 9.21 -4.90 -28.19
C PRO A 34 8.63 -3.75 -29.04
N GLU A 35 9.23 -3.48 -30.20
CA GLU A 35 8.67 -2.48 -31.13
C GLU A 35 7.25 -2.90 -31.56
N ALA A 36 6.31 -1.95 -31.54
CA ALA A 36 4.96 -2.17 -32.06
C ALA A 36 5.06 -2.43 -33.57
N THR A 37 4.57 -3.59 -34.03
CA THR A 37 4.67 -4.02 -35.43
C THR A 37 3.69 -3.31 -36.37
N ASP A 38 2.88 -2.39 -35.86
CA ASP A 38 1.79 -1.77 -36.61
C ASP A 38 2.25 -0.48 -37.30
N ALA A 39 2.38 -0.56 -38.63
CA ALA A 39 2.80 0.50 -39.55
C ALA A 39 1.99 1.83 -39.47
N ASP A 40 0.83 1.79 -38.81
CA ASP A 40 -0.08 2.92 -38.63
C ASP A 40 0.09 3.68 -37.30
N ASN A 41 0.84 3.15 -36.32
CA ASN A 41 0.91 3.69 -34.96
C ASN A 41 2.07 4.66 -34.71
N ASP A 42 2.78 5.05 -35.76
CA ASP A 42 4.13 5.56 -35.64
C ASP A 42 4.29 7.06 -35.97
N ALA A 43 3.31 7.90 -35.64
CA ALA A 43 3.41 9.33 -35.93
C ALA A 43 4.57 10.02 -35.16
N VAL A 44 4.84 9.59 -33.92
CA VAL A 44 5.89 10.14 -33.05
C VAL A 44 7.28 9.63 -33.43
N PHE A 45 7.41 8.39 -33.90
CA PHE A 45 8.69 7.84 -34.35
C PHE A 45 8.98 8.21 -35.82
N LYS A 46 7.97 8.41 -36.69
CA LYS A 46 8.15 9.06 -38.00
C LYS A 46 8.72 10.48 -37.87
N LEU A 47 8.50 11.16 -36.75
CA LEU A 47 9.15 12.43 -36.39
C LEU A 47 10.63 12.25 -35.96
N ARG A 48 10.98 11.12 -35.32
CA ARG A 48 12.36 10.80 -34.90
C ARG A 48 13.23 10.21 -36.02
N SER A 49 12.64 9.43 -36.92
CA SER A 49 13.33 8.77 -38.04
C SER A 49 13.55 9.68 -39.25
N ARG A 50 12.83 10.81 -39.34
CA ARG A 50 12.93 11.77 -40.46
C ARG A 50 14.30 12.45 -40.64
N ALA A 51 15.25 12.27 -39.73
CA ALA A 51 16.57 12.89 -39.81
C ALA A 51 17.75 11.92 -39.71
N GLY A 52 17.55 10.59 -39.58
CA GLY A 52 18.66 9.64 -39.50
C GLY A 52 19.61 9.81 -38.29
N VAL A 53 19.16 10.49 -37.23
CA VAL A 53 19.99 10.84 -36.06
C VAL A 53 20.04 9.72 -35.00
N LEU A 54 19.10 8.77 -35.02
CA LEU A 54 19.07 7.64 -34.09
C LEU A 54 18.84 6.34 -34.87
N GLN A 55 19.74 5.38 -34.72
CA GLN A 55 19.55 4.01 -35.21
C GLN A 55 18.38 3.36 -34.43
N PRO A 56 17.43 2.67 -35.08
CA PRO A 56 16.43 1.90 -34.37
C PRO A 56 17.13 0.87 -33.49
N VAL A 57 16.77 0.85 -32.22
CA VAL A 57 17.24 -0.18 -31.30
C VAL A 57 16.48 -1.45 -31.67
N THR A 58 17.16 -2.43 -32.27
CA THR A 58 16.57 -3.76 -32.48
C THR A 58 16.20 -4.37 -31.14
N VAL A 59 14.91 -4.32 -30.78
CA VAL A 59 14.36 -5.00 -29.61
C VAL A 59 13.98 -6.42 -30.03
N SER A 60 14.39 -7.43 -29.26
CA SER A 60 14.08 -8.82 -29.58
C SER A 60 12.57 -9.09 -29.40
N PRO A 61 11.92 -9.87 -30.29
CA PRO A 61 10.47 -10.12 -30.25
C PRO A 61 10.02 -10.91 -29.01
N THR A 62 10.95 -11.50 -28.27
CA THR A 62 10.69 -12.21 -27.01
C THR A 62 11.22 -11.38 -25.84
N VAL A 63 10.32 -10.85 -25.02
CA VAL A 63 10.70 -10.18 -23.76
C VAL A 63 11.02 -11.25 -22.71
N PRO A 64 12.16 -11.17 -21.99
CA PRO A 64 12.48 -12.09 -20.91
C PRO A 64 11.45 -11.98 -19.76
N ASP A 65 11.22 -13.09 -19.06
CA ASP A 65 10.34 -13.13 -17.87
C ASP A 65 10.82 -12.20 -16.74
N GLY A 66 12.13 -11.92 -16.70
CA GLY A 66 12.75 -10.98 -15.76
C GLY A 66 14.28 -11.08 -15.80
N LEU A 67 14.95 -10.31 -14.93
CA LEU A 67 16.39 -10.43 -14.72
C LEU A 67 16.74 -11.81 -14.14
N LYS A 68 17.80 -12.46 -14.63
CA LYS A 68 18.24 -13.75 -14.09
C LYS A 68 18.88 -13.62 -12.71
N GLU A 69 19.66 -12.57 -12.52
CA GLU A 69 20.36 -12.32 -11.28
C GLU A 69 20.47 -10.82 -10.98
N GLY A 70 20.57 -10.47 -9.70
CA GLY A 70 20.78 -9.10 -9.27
C GLY A 70 21.14 -9.02 -7.79
N THR A 71 21.20 -7.80 -7.25
CA THR A 71 21.49 -7.57 -5.82
C THR A 71 20.30 -6.90 -5.17
N PHE A 72 20.03 -7.12 -3.88
CA PHE A 72 18.88 -6.52 -3.19
C PHE A 72 18.90 -5.00 -3.32
N LYS A 73 20.05 -4.39 -3.06
CA LYS A 73 20.24 -2.93 -3.16
C LYS A 73 20.18 -2.44 -4.60
N GLY A 74 20.69 -3.21 -5.56
CA GLY A 74 20.59 -2.89 -6.98
C GLY A 74 19.14 -2.92 -7.47
N THR A 75 18.41 -3.99 -7.14
CA THR A 75 16.99 -4.16 -7.45
C THR A 75 16.15 -3.07 -6.81
N GLN A 76 16.34 -2.76 -5.52
CA GLN A 76 15.64 -1.66 -4.85
C GLN A 76 15.83 -0.34 -5.61
N LYS A 77 17.07 -0.01 -5.97
CA LYS A 77 17.37 1.23 -6.72
C LYS A 77 16.79 1.21 -8.13
N ALA A 78 16.85 0.07 -8.82
CA ALA A 78 16.29 -0.10 -10.15
C ALA A 78 14.75 0.06 -10.14
N LEU A 79 14.07 -0.52 -9.14
CA LEU A 79 12.63 -0.35 -8.93
C LEU A 79 12.28 1.11 -8.65
N THR A 80 13.02 1.79 -7.76
CA THR A 80 12.81 3.22 -7.48
C THR A 80 13.01 4.07 -8.74
N ALA A 81 14.07 3.81 -9.52
CA ALA A 81 14.35 4.56 -10.75
C ALA A 81 13.30 4.31 -11.83
N ALA A 82 12.88 3.05 -12.02
CA ALA A 82 11.83 2.70 -12.97
C ALA A 82 10.48 3.31 -12.59
N TYR A 83 10.11 3.28 -11.30
CA TYR A 83 8.88 3.90 -10.83
C TYR A 83 8.94 5.43 -10.95
N ALA A 84 10.07 6.07 -10.66
CA ALA A 84 10.24 7.51 -10.89
C ALA A 84 10.10 7.87 -12.39
N GLY A 85 10.65 7.05 -13.29
CA GLY A 85 10.46 7.18 -14.73
C GLY A 85 9.00 7.02 -15.16
N LEU A 86 8.27 6.09 -14.54
CA LEU A 86 6.83 5.90 -14.73
C LEU A 86 6.06 7.16 -14.35
N LEU A 87 6.27 7.67 -13.13
CA LEU A 87 5.64 8.90 -12.64
C LEU A 87 5.92 10.08 -13.58
N SER A 88 7.17 10.23 -14.03
CA SER A 88 7.54 11.29 -14.99
C SER A 88 6.84 11.14 -16.33
N SER A 89 6.62 9.91 -16.80
CA SER A 89 5.92 9.63 -18.05
C SER A 89 4.44 10.01 -17.95
N TYR A 90 3.78 9.64 -16.85
CA TYR A 90 2.39 10.03 -16.58
C TYR A 90 2.26 11.55 -16.41
N ALA A 91 3.15 12.20 -15.67
CA ALA A 91 3.13 13.65 -15.53
C ALA A 91 3.29 14.37 -16.90
N THR A 92 4.18 13.86 -17.75
CA THR A 92 4.38 14.41 -19.12
C THR A 92 3.13 14.22 -19.98
N TYR A 93 2.51 13.05 -19.90
CA TYR A 93 1.26 12.78 -20.62
C TYR A 93 0.15 13.73 -20.18
N PHE A 94 -0.05 13.89 -18.86
CA PHE A 94 -1.08 14.76 -18.31
C PHE A 94 -0.86 16.25 -18.64
N ASP A 95 0.40 16.68 -18.78
CA ASP A 95 0.73 18.03 -19.28
C ASP A 95 0.38 18.19 -20.78
N ILE A 96 0.76 17.21 -21.61
CA ILE A 96 0.46 17.24 -23.07
C ILE A 96 -1.04 17.15 -23.34
N ALA A 97 -1.74 16.27 -22.63
CA ALA A 97 -3.20 16.08 -22.70
C ALA A 97 -3.98 17.26 -22.10
N GLY A 98 -3.31 18.13 -21.33
CA GLY A 98 -3.90 19.34 -20.76
C GLY A 98 -4.62 19.14 -19.43
N PHE A 99 -4.58 17.96 -18.82
CA PHE A 99 -5.20 17.66 -17.52
C PHE A 99 -4.49 18.36 -16.36
N GLU A 100 -3.16 18.38 -16.38
CA GLU A 100 -2.37 19.02 -15.32
C GLU A 100 -1.24 19.82 -15.97
N PRO A 101 -1.57 20.93 -16.67
CA PRO A 101 -0.61 21.63 -17.49
C PRO A 101 0.46 22.30 -16.62
N SER A 102 1.72 22.13 -17.01
CA SER A 102 2.88 22.68 -16.29
C SER A 102 2.96 24.21 -16.37
N LEU A 103 2.34 24.78 -17.41
CA LEU A 103 2.11 26.21 -17.56
C LEU A 103 0.60 26.46 -17.56
N PRO A 104 0.10 27.51 -16.87
CA PRO A 104 -1.31 27.83 -16.86
C PRO A 104 -1.85 27.99 -18.30
N ARG A 105 -2.71 27.06 -18.71
CA ARG A 105 -3.47 27.14 -19.95
C ARG A 105 -4.92 27.34 -19.52
N GLY A 106 -5.33 28.61 -19.39
CA GLY A 106 -6.68 28.90 -18.90
C GLY A 106 -7.72 28.29 -19.82
N THR A 107 -8.48 27.32 -19.32
CA THR A 107 -9.69 26.82 -19.97
C THR A 107 -10.88 27.51 -19.32
N THR A 108 -11.34 28.61 -19.93
CA THR A 108 -12.48 29.37 -19.40
C THR A 108 -13.83 28.77 -19.82
N ASP A 109 -13.84 27.75 -20.69
CA ASP A 109 -15.04 27.12 -21.22
C ASP A 109 -15.33 25.80 -20.50
N LEU A 110 -16.48 25.77 -19.82
CA LEU A 110 -16.93 24.62 -19.04
C LEU A 110 -17.33 23.44 -19.93
N ASP A 111 -17.79 23.68 -21.15
CA ASP A 111 -18.18 22.58 -22.05
C ASP A 111 -16.94 21.87 -22.58
N VAL A 112 -15.85 22.60 -22.84
CA VAL A 112 -14.53 22.01 -23.13
C VAL A 112 -14.02 21.21 -21.93
N ALA A 113 -14.16 21.73 -20.71
CA ALA A 113 -13.74 21.02 -19.51
C ALA A 113 -14.53 19.72 -19.28
N LYS A 114 -15.85 19.70 -19.55
CA LYS A 114 -16.67 18.48 -19.51
C LYS A 114 -16.29 17.45 -20.57
N GLU A 115 -15.82 17.88 -21.74
CA GLU A 115 -15.33 16.95 -22.76
C GLU A 115 -13.95 16.39 -22.39
N MET A 116 -13.11 17.19 -21.75
CA MET A 116 -11.76 16.79 -21.37
C MET A 116 -11.78 15.85 -20.17
N TYR A 117 -12.42 16.25 -19.07
CA TYR A 117 -12.46 15.49 -17.81
C TYR A 117 -13.60 14.49 -17.79
N ASP A 118 -13.57 13.45 -18.62
CA ASP A 118 -14.61 12.42 -18.64
C ASP A 118 -14.41 11.37 -17.53
N TRP A 119 -15.48 10.66 -17.17
CA TRP A 119 -15.42 9.58 -16.17
C TRP A 119 -14.99 8.26 -16.79
N SER A 120 -14.16 7.50 -16.08
CA SER A 120 -13.85 6.12 -16.45
C SER A 120 -15.12 5.27 -16.52
N LYS A 121 -15.15 4.36 -17.49
CA LYS A 121 -16.27 3.43 -17.69
C LYS A 121 -15.91 2.11 -17.01
N PRO A 122 -16.79 1.57 -16.13
CA PRO A 122 -16.56 0.25 -15.56
C PRO A 122 -16.35 -0.80 -16.66
N SER A 123 -15.27 -1.57 -16.56
CA SER A 123 -14.99 -2.67 -17.48
C SER A 123 -14.32 -3.82 -16.74
N ALA A 124 -14.25 -5.00 -17.36
CA ALA A 124 -13.53 -6.13 -16.78
C ALA A 124 -12.01 -5.86 -16.63
N GLU A 125 -11.47 -4.88 -17.38
CA GLU A 125 -10.06 -4.50 -17.40
C GLU A 125 -9.74 -3.31 -16.48
N ASP A 126 -10.77 -2.53 -16.13
CA ASP A 126 -10.69 -1.33 -15.27
C ASP A 126 -11.82 -1.41 -14.22
N ASP A 127 -11.46 -2.04 -13.11
CA ASP A 127 -12.36 -2.30 -11.97
C ASP A 127 -12.00 -1.38 -10.78
N TYR A 128 -11.62 -0.14 -11.07
CA TYR A 128 -11.40 0.89 -10.06
C TYR A 128 -12.67 1.70 -9.79
N PRO A 129 -12.77 2.41 -8.64
CA PRO A 129 -13.78 3.44 -8.46
C PRO A 129 -13.76 4.48 -9.59
N PRO A 130 -14.87 5.20 -9.86
CA PRO A 130 -14.91 6.22 -10.90
C PRO A 130 -13.77 7.21 -10.77
N HIS A 131 -13.00 7.36 -11.84
CA HIS A 131 -11.82 8.21 -11.90
C HIS A 131 -11.74 8.92 -13.25
N LEU A 132 -10.68 9.72 -13.48
CA LEU A 132 -10.50 10.40 -14.75
C LEU A 132 -10.29 9.37 -15.87
N ALA A 133 -11.12 9.43 -16.91
CA ALA A 133 -10.86 8.73 -18.16
C ALA A 133 -9.62 9.36 -18.80
N GLN A 134 -8.55 8.59 -18.89
CA GLN A 134 -7.30 9.10 -19.46
C GLN A 134 -7.48 9.46 -20.95
N ILE A 135 -8.42 8.82 -21.66
CA ILE A 135 -8.75 9.13 -23.06
C ILE A 135 -10.22 9.60 -23.13
N PRO A 136 -10.50 10.84 -23.61
CA PRO A 136 -11.86 11.32 -23.84
C PRO A 136 -12.63 10.42 -24.81
N ALA A 137 -13.93 10.22 -24.57
CA ALA A 137 -14.76 9.30 -25.36
C ALA A 137 -14.83 9.61 -26.88
N LYS A 138 -14.65 10.89 -27.26
CA LYS A 138 -14.61 11.35 -28.66
C LYS A 138 -13.30 11.03 -29.39
N ASP A 139 -12.23 10.78 -28.64
CA ASP A 139 -10.88 10.45 -29.11
C ASP A 139 -10.54 8.98 -28.81
N ALA A 140 -11.58 8.16 -28.54
CA ALA A 140 -11.46 6.75 -28.22
C ALA A 140 -11.03 5.91 -29.44
N GLU A 141 -9.74 6.01 -29.77
CA GLU A 141 -8.99 4.93 -30.43
C GLU A 141 -8.74 3.79 -29.42
N SER A 142 -8.33 2.60 -29.88
CA SER A 142 -8.05 1.50 -28.93
C SER A 142 -7.03 1.94 -27.89
N LEU A 143 -7.25 1.59 -26.61
CA LEU A 143 -6.33 1.89 -25.49
C LEU A 143 -4.89 1.49 -25.82
N THR A 144 -4.73 0.38 -26.55
CA THR A 144 -3.45 -0.09 -27.07
C THR A 144 -2.75 0.94 -27.97
N LYS A 145 -3.44 1.76 -28.75
CA LYS A 145 -2.84 2.67 -29.73
C LYS A 145 -2.15 3.89 -29.10
N ILE A 146 -2.83 4.58 -28.19
CA ILE A 146 -2.35 5.83 -27.58
C ILE A 146 -1.32 5.54 -26.47
N PHE A 147 -1.58 4.54 -25.63
CA PHE A 147 -0.65 4.15 -24.58
C PHE A 147 0.57 3.39 -25.09
N ASN A 148 0.52 2.70 -26.24
CA ASN A 148 1.74 2.20 -26.90
C ASN A 148 2.59 3.34 -27.47
N THR A 149 1.97 4.41 -27.97
CA THR A 149 2.69 5.59 -28.48
C THR A 149 3.54 6.28 -27.39
N LEU A 150 3.07 6.24 -26.14
CA LEU A 150 3.78 6.78 -24.96
C LEU A 150 4.40 5.69 -24.07
N ARG A 151 4.22 4.40 -24.41
CA ARG A 151 4.68 3.20 -23.70
C ARG A 151 4.24 3.09 -22.22
N LEU A 152 3.10 3.68 -21.86
CA LEU A 152 2.62 3.84 -20.47
C LEU A 152 1.91 2.59 -19.89
N LEU A 153 1.26 1.77 -20.73
CA LEU A 153 0.64 0.49 -20.31
C LEU A 153 1.68 -0.61 -20.09
N GLU A 154 2.81 -0.52 -20.78
CA GLU A 154 3.82 -1.59 -20.83
C GLU A 154 4.90 -1.45 -19.72
N THR A 155 4.90 -0.34 -18.99
CA THR A 155 5.81 -0.03 -17.87
C THR A 155 5.38 -0.62 -16.53
N GLY A 156 4.10 -1.01 -16.36
CA GLY A 156 3.65 -1.77 -15.19
C GLY A 156 4.38 -3.13 -15.08
N PRO A 157 4.31 -3.99 -16.11
CA PRO A 157 5.04 -5.26 -16.15
C PRO A 157 6.57 -5.11 -16.06
N LEU A 158 7.14 -3.98 -16.49
CA LEU A 158 8.58 -3.69 -16.37
C LEU A 158 9.04 -3.73 -14.91
N LEU A 159 8.23 -3.25 -13.96
CA LEU A 159 8.60 -3.27 -12.54
C LEU A 159 8.77 -4.71 -12.02
N LEU A 160 7.89 -5.62 -12.42
CA LEU A 160 8.03 -7.05 -12.07
C LEU A 160 9.27 -7.67 -12.71
N ARG A 161 9.57 -7.35 -13.97
CA ARG A 161 10.74 -7.88 -14.69
C ARG A 161 12.09 -7.40 -14.14
N ILE A 162 12.12 -6.25 -13.46
CA ILE A 162 13.31 -5.73 -12.77
C ILE A 162 13.64 -6.56 -11.52
N ILE A 163 12.66 -7.26 -10.94
CA ILE A 163 12.91 -8.16 -9.82
C ILE A 163 13.62 -9.41 -10.35
N PRO A 164 14.87 -9.70 -9.93
CA PRO A 164 15.59 -10.84 -10.45
C PRO A 164 15.08 -12.17 -9.90
N GLU A 165 15.19 -13.23 -10.69
CA GLU A 165 14.94 -14.62 -10.27
C GLU A 165 15.85 -15.02 -9.09
N LYS A 166 17.09 -14.51 -9.06
CA LYS A 166 18.07 -14.77 -8.01
C LYS A 166 18.74 -13.50 -7.50
N ILE A 167 18.67 -13.26 -6.19
CA ILE A 167 19.42 -12.18 -5.54
C ILE A 167 20.77 -12.70 -5.02
N LEU A 168 21.88 -12.24 -5.62
CA LEU A 168 23.24 -12.73 -5.40
C LEU A 168 23.87 -12.26 -4.08
N ASP A 169 23.53 -11.04 -3.63
CA ASP A 169 24.03 -10.45 -2.39
C ASP A 169 22.99 -10.50 -1.26
N PHE A 170 22.07 -11.47 -1.36
CA PHE A 170 21.03 -11.72 -0.37
C PHE A 170 21.60 -12.01 1.02
N VAL A 171 22.94 -12.08 1.22
CA VAL A 171 23.63 -12.23 2.52
C VAL A 171 24.35 -10.95 2.99
N SER A 172 24.45 -9.87 2.19
CA SER A 172 25.10 -8.61 2.62
C SER A 172 24.19 -7.37 2.64
N SER A 173 23.16 -7.29 1.78
CA SER A 173 22.38 -6.05 1.58
C SER A 173 20.88 -6.12 1.94
N SER A 174 20.28 -7.30 2.12
CA SER A 174 18.85 -7.48 2.36
C SER A 174 18.48 -7.34 3.84
N PRO A 175 17.44 -6.60 4.24
CA PRO A 175 17.14 -6.31 5.66
C PRO A 175 16.57 -7.50 6.43
N ASP A 176 16.07 -8.52 5.73
CA ASP A 176 15.52 -9.77 6.25
C ASP A 176 16.60 -10.85 6.53
N GLN A 177 17.88 -10.49 6.45
CA GLN A 177 18.97 -11.40 6.81
C GLN A 177 19.11 -11.52 8.31
N GLY A 178 18.57 -12.61 8.84
CA GLY A 178 18.76 -13.01 10.22
C GLY A 178 17.94 -14.24 10.52
N ASP A 179 18.56 -15.20 11.19
CA ASP A 179 17.87 -16.43 11.61
C ASP A 179 17.03 -16.21 12.88
N THR A 180 17.16 -15.02 13.49
CA THR A 180 16.45 -14.63 14.71
C THR A 180 15.96 -13.19 14.62
N ILE A 181 14.90 -12.88 15.38
CA ILE A 181 14.40 -11.51 15.53
C ILE A 181 15.52 -10.57 16.02
N GLN A 182 16.36 -11.02 16.95
CA GLN A 182 17.46 -10.20 17.48
C GLN A 182 18.49 -9.85 16.40
N SER A 183 18.83 -10.81 15.52
CA SER A 183 19.72 -10.52 14.38
C SER A 183 19.11 -9.53 13.39
N LEU A 184 17.78 -9.56 13.20
CA LEU A 184 17.07 -8.59 12.36
C LEU A 184 17.05 -7.19 12.98
N VAL A 185 16.87 -7.08 14.29
CA VAL A 185 16.96 -5.81 15.03
C VAL A 185 18.36 -5.22 14.92
N GLN A 186 19.40 -6.02 15.18
CA GLN A 186 20.78 -5.57 15.04
C GLN A 186 21.07 -5.10 13.61
N ARG A 187 20.57 -5.85 12.63
CA ARG A 187 20.72 -5.52 11.22
C ARG A 187 20.02 -4.22 10.84
N ASN A 188 18.81 -3.97 11.36
CA ASN A 188 18.15 -2.68 11.21
C ASN A 188 19.05 -1.54 11.70
N HIS A 189 19.60 -1.63 12.92
CA HIS A 189 20.49 -0.61 13.46
C HIS A 189 21.76 -0.40 12.60
N ASP A 190 22.34 -1.48 12.08
CA ASP A 190 23.52 -1.39 11.22
C ASP A 190 23.20 -0.71 9.88
N LEU A 191 22.01 -0.95 9.33
CA LEU A 191 21.53 -0.28 8.11
C LEU A 191 21.17 1.19 8.38
N ARG A 192 20.56 1.50 9.53
CA ARG A 192 20.28 2.87 10.02
C ARG A 192 21.56 3.70 10.13
N LYS A 193 22.62 3.14 10.73
CA LYS A 193 23.94 3.79 10.82
C LYS A 193 24.58 4.08 9.45
N LYS A 194 24.29 3.26 8.44
CA LYS A 194 24.78 3.46 7.07
C LYS A 194 23.98 4.51 6.30
N GLY A 195 22.77 4.87 6.75
CA GLY A 195 21.96 5.98 6.22
C GLY A 195 21.64 5.86 4.74
N SER A 196 21.21 4.70 4.25
CA SER A 196 20.90 4.50 2.82
C SER A 196 19.49 3.99 2.56
N GLY A 197 18.78 4.63 1.63
CA GLY A 197 17.42 4.23 1.23
C GLY A 197 16.42 4.40 2.38
N MET A 198 15.52 3.44 2.55
CA MET A 198 14.51 3.44 3.62
C MET A 198 15.07 3.52 5.05
N PHE A 199 16.38 3.29 5.24
CA PHE A 199 17.04 3.37 6.54
C PHE A 199 17.69 4.73 6.82
N SER A 200 17.50 5.74 5.97
CA SER A 200 17.97 7.11 6.28
C SER A 200 17.14 7.75 7.39
N GLU A 201 15.83 7.46 7.44
CA GLU A 201 14.90 7.99 8.44
C GLU A 201 14.65 7.02 9.60
N ALA A 202 14.25 7.58 10.74
CA ALA A 202 13.90 6.80 11.93
C ALA A 202 12.76 5.83 11.65
N ASN A 203 12.87 4.63 12.22
CA ASN A 203 11.83 3.62 12.16
C ASN A 203 11.57 3.01 13.54
N ILE A 204 10.46 2.30 13.69
CA ILE A 204 10.05 1.75 14.99
C ILE A 204 11.07 0.77 15.57
N GLY A 205 11.88 0.14 14.72
CA GLY A 205 12.97 -0.74 15.12
C GLY A 205 14.20 -0.03 15.69
N ASP A 206 14.22 1.31 15.75
CA ASP A 206 15.20 2.08 16.54
C ASP A 206 14.95 1.95 18.06
N ARG A 207 13.77 1.44 18.46
CA ARG A 207 13.38 1.21 19.86
C ARG A 207 13.63 -0.25 20.23
N ASP A 208 14.25 -0.52 21.37
CA ASP A 208 14.46 -1.89 21.86
C ASP A 208 13.13 -2.57 22.25
N GLU A 209 12.15 -1.76 22.66
CA GLU A 209 10.85 -2.17 23.18
C GLU A 209 9.72 -2.11 22.12
N TRP A 210 10.07 -2.11 20.83
CA TRP A 210 9.12 -1.98 19.70
C TRP A 210 7.94 -2.97 19.73
N TYR A 211 8.12 -4.13 20.36
CA TYR A 211 7.11 -5.19 20.44
C TYR A 211 6.13 -5.01 21.62
N THR A 212 6.34 -4.04 22.50
CA THR A 212 5.54 -3.89 23.72
C THR A 212 4.10 -3.46 23.43
N ASP A 213 3.19 -3.76 24.35
CA ASP A 213 1.78 -3.38 24.34
C ASP A 213 1.60 -1.87 24.26
N ALA A 214 2.46 -1.12 24.95
CA ALA A 214 2.46 0.33 24.90
C ALA A 214 2.74 0.84 23.48
N VAL A 215 3.76 0.31 22.81
CA VAL A 215 4.13 0.72 21.45
C VAL A 215 3.08 0.24 20.43
N PHE A 216 2.54 -0.97 20.59
CA PHE A 216 1.46 -1.50 19.76
C PHE A 216 0.19 -0.64 19.84
N SER A 217 -0.29 -0.34 21.05
CA SER A 217 -1.48 0.50 21.24
C SER A 217 -1.26 1.93 20.79
N GLN A 218 -0.05 2.48 20.97
CA GLN A 218 0.25 3.85 20.57
C GLN A 218 0.13 4.04 19.05
N GLN A 219 0.46 3.02 18.25
CA GLN A 219 0.31 3.06 16.79
C GLN A 219 -1.16 3.24 16.36
N GLN A 220 -2.13 2.79 17.16
CA GLN A 220 -3.55 2.97 16.86
C GLN A 220 -4.00 4.45 16.98
N LEU A 221 -3.20 5.29 17.64
CA LEU A 221 -3.51 6.70 17.88
C LEU A 221 -2.62 7.67 17.10
N ILE A 222 -1.34 7.31 16.90
CA ILE A 222 -0.35 8.19 16.24
C ILE A 222 0.49 7.47 15.18
N GLY A 223 0.13 6.23 14.84
CA GLY A 223 0.73 5.51 13.73
C GLY A 223 0.22 6.03 12.39
N THR A 224 0.40 5.23 11.34
CA THR A 224 -0.02 5.60 9.97
C THR A 224 -1.52 5.48 9.76
N ASN A 225 -2.22 4.68 10.57
CA ASN A 225 -3.67 4.56 10.57
C ASN A 225 -4.30 4.98 11.92
N PRO A 226 -4.34 6.29 12.24
CA PRO A 226 -4.91 6.79 13.49
C PRO A 226 -6.43 7.06 13.40
N VAL A 227 -7.09 6.66 12.31
CA VAL A 227 -8.46 7.11 11.97
C VAL A 227 -9.50 6.01 11.98
N THR A 228 -9.14 4.79 12.37
CA THR A 228 -10.04 3.61 12.31
C THR A 228 -10.28 2.93 13.66
N LEU A 229 -9.68 3.44 14.74
CA LEU A 229 -9.98 2.99 16.09
C LEU A 229 -11.34 3.58 16.52
N GLU A 230 -12.27 2.72 16.93
CA GLU A 230 -13.63 3.12 17.26
C GLU A 230 -14.02 2.71 18.68
N SER A 231 -15.04 3.34 19.25
CA SER A 231 -15.56 2.92 20.56
C SER A 231 -16.17 1.53 20.44
N ALA A 232 -15.83 0.63 21.37
CA ALA A 232 -16.33 -0.72 21.38
C ALA A 232 -17.84 -0.72 21.65
N SER A 233 -18.60 -1.29 20.72
CA SER A 233 -20.05 -1.45 20.85
C SER A 233 -20.41 -2.42 21.98
N LYS A 234 -21.67 -2.39 22.41
CA LYS A 234 -22.19 -3.35 23.41
C LYS A 234 -22.00 -4.79 22.93
N ASP A 235 -22.22 -5.06 21.65
CA ASP A 235 -22.10 -6.41 21.07
C ASP A 235 -20.65 -6.92 21.14
N TRP A 236 -19.67 -6.04 20.86
CA TRP A 236 -18.26 -6.38 21.03
C TRP A 236 -17.94 -6.68 22.50
N MET A 237 -18.39 -5.81 23.41
CA MET A 237 -18.17 -5.98 24.85
C MET A 237 -18.78 -7.28 25.39
N ASP A 238 -20.04 -7.58 25.03
CA ASP A 238 -20.73 -8.82 25.42
C ASP A 238 -20.03 -10.05 24.84
N GLY A 239 -19.62 -9.98 23.57
CA GLY A 239 -18.93 -11.06 22.87
C GLY A 239 -17.59 -11.42 23.51
N PHE A 240 -16.73 -10.42 23.78
CA PHE A 240 -15.46 -10.64 24.47
C PHE A 240 -15.69 -11.13 25.90
N THR A 241 -16.68 -10.59 26.62
CA THR A 241 -17.02 -11.05 27.98
C THR A 241 -17.45 -12.51 27.99
N ALA A 242 -18.28 -12.93 27.02
CA ALA A 242 -18.73 -14.31 26.90
C ALA A 242 -17.55 -15.27 26.61
N VAL A 243 -16.61 -14.88 25.76
CA VAL A 243 -15.41 -15.68 25.48
C VAL A 243 -14.49 -15.73 26.70
N ALA A 244 -14.26 -14.62 27.40
CA ALA A 244 -13.50 -14.60 28.65
C ALA A 244 -14.08 -15.57 29.69
N GLY A 245 -15.41 -15.58 29.85
CA GLY A 245 -16.11 -16.52 30.73
C GLY A 245 -15.92 -17.98 30.32
N LYS A 246 -16.00 -18.30 29.02
CA LYS A 246 -15.74 -19.66 28.50
C LYS A 246 -14.29 -20.11 28.71
N GLN A 247 -13.34 -19.18 28.67
CA GLN A 247 -11.93 -19.44 28.95
C GLN A 247 -11.59 -19.44 30.46
N ALA A 248 -12.60 -19.30 31.34
CA ALA A 248 -12.43 -19.17 32.79
C ALA A 248 -11.51 -18.02 33.22
N ASN A 249 -11.41 -16.96 32.41
CA ASN A 249 -10.62 -15.76 32.72
C ASN A 249 -11.47 -14.74 33.49
N GLN A 250 -11.65 -14.98 34.79
CA GLN A 250 -12.49 -14.13 35.64
C GLN A 250 -11.96 -12.68 35.73
N VAL A 251 -10.64 -12.48 35.69
CA VAL A 251 -10.05 -11.13 35.74
C VAL A 251 -10.47 -10.31 34.53
N ALA A 252 -10.43 -10.89 33.32
CA ALA A 252 -10.91 -10.22 32.11
C ALA A 252 -12.42 -9.95 32.18
N VAL A 253 -13.23 -10.91 32.65
CA VAL A 253 -14.67 -10.70 32.86
C VAL A 253 -14.93 -9.53 33.80
N ASP A 254 -14.20 -9.44 34.91
CA ASP A 254 -14.38 -8.38 35.89
C ASP A 254 -13.99 -7.01 35.32
N ILE A 255 -12.91 -6.92 34.53
CA ILE A 255 -12.53 -5.68 33.85
C ILE A 255 -13.61 -5.26 32.83
N LEU A 256 -14.04 -6.18 31.96
CA LEU A 256 -15.01 -5.88 30.90
C LEU A 256 -16.41 -5.54 31.43
N THR A 257 -16.73 -5.99 32.64
CA THR A 257 -18.02 -5.71 33.30
C THR A 257 -17.93 -4.60 34.36
N GLY A 258 -16.79 -3.92 34.47
CA GLY A 258 -16.57 -2.83 35.43
C GLY A 258 -16.57 -3.28 36.91
N ARG A 259 -16.40 -4.58 37.16
CA ARG A 259 -16.34 -5.19 38.51
C ARG A 259 -14.93 -5.32 39.06
N ALA A 260 -13.90 -5.14 38.23
CA ALA A 260 -12.52 -5.17 38.71
C ALA A 260 -12.26 -3.99 39.65
N SER A 261 -11.48 -4.21 40.71
CA SER A 261 -11.23 -3.22 41.77
C SER A 261 -10.55 -1.94 41.29
N ASP A 262 -9.85 -2.02 40.16
CA ASP A 262 -9.16 -0.92 39.49
C ASP A 262 -9.94 -0.34 38.29
N SER A 263 -11.22 -0.71 38.13
CA SER A 263 -12.09 -0.11 37.13
C SER A 263 -12.44 1.32 37.51
N ASP A 264 -12.35 2.25 36.57
CA ASP A 264 -12.87 3.60 36.71
C ASP A 264 -14.16 3.73 35.89
N PRO A 265 -15.24 4.34 36.42
CA PRO A 265 -16.46 4.58 35.64
C PRO A 265 -16.24 5.39 34.35
N ASN A 266 -15.12 6.12 34.24
CA ASN A 266 -14.74 6.88 33.05
C ASN A 266 -13.78 6.13 32.12
N ASP A 267 -13.46 4.87 32.40
CA ASP A 267 -12.71 4.05 31.46
C ASP A 267 -13.54 3.81 30.20
N SER A 268 -12.87 3.86 29.05
CA SER A 268 -13.50 3.67 27.75
C SER A 268 -12.89 2.48 27.04
N PHE A 269 -13.71 1.74 26.31
CA PHE A 269 -13.26 0.60 25.52
C PHE A 269 -13.32 0.93 24.03
N TYR A 270 -12.31 0.50 23.30
CA TYR A 270 -12.15 0.75 21.88
C TYR A 270 -11.87 -0.55 21.14
N VAL A 271 -12.29 -0.62 19.89
CA VAL A 271 -12.07 -1.75 19.01
C VAL A 271 -11.37 -1.28 17.75
N GLN A 272 -10.39 -2.06 17.33
CA GLN A 272 -9.85 -2.00 15.97
C GLN A 272 -10.41 -3.21 15.22
N ASP A 273 -11.35 -2.98 14.31
CA ASP A 273 -12.18 -4.00 13.70
C ASP A 273 -11.83 -4.22 12.22
N TYR A 274 -11.30 -5.40 11.91
CA TYR A 274 -11.06 -5.86 10.54
C TYR A 274 -11.89 -7.11 10.19
N SER A 275 -12.94 -7.42 10.97
CA SER A 275 -13.80 -8.59 10.75
C SER A 275 -14.47 -8.60 9.37
N TRP A 276 -14.76 -7.41 8.85
CA TRP A 276 -15.39 -7.19 7.55
C TRP A 276 -14.50 -7.60 6.37
N PHE A 277 -13.19 -7.84 6.56
CA PHE A 277 -12.31 -8.32 5.50
C PHE A 277 -12.83 -9.58 4.81
N ARG A 278 -13.47 -10.50 5.55
CA ARG A 278 -14.06 -11.71 4.97
C ARG A 278 -15.22 -11.41 4.03
N GLN A 279 -16.09 -10.47 4.42
CA GLN A 279 -17.17 -10.02 3.55
C GLN A 279 -16.63 -9.33 2.31
N ALA A 280 -15.66 -8.42 2.48
CA ALA A 280 -15.03 -7.72 1.36
C ALA A 280 -14.38 -8.67 0.36
N THR A 281 -13.83 -9.77 0.86
CA THR A 281 -13.18 -10.80 0.05
C THR A 281 -14.13 -11.89 -0.44
N GLY A 282 -15.41 -11.86 -0.07
CA GLY A 282 -16.36 -12.94 -0.40
C GLY A 282 -16.02 -14.29 0.24
N LEU A 283 -15.15 -14.31 1.27
CA LEU A 283 -14.74 -15.52 1.97
C LEU A 283 -15.76 -15.89 3.06
N GLY A 284 -16.18 -17.13 3.07
CA GLY A 284 -17.01 -17.71 4.13
C GLY A 284 -16.21 -18.00 5.41
N PRO A 285 -16.89 -18.36 6.51
CA PRO A 285 -16.22 -18.65 7.78
C PRO A 285 -15.25 -19.83 7.71
N SER A 286 -15.41 -20.81 6.82
CA SER A 286 -14.49 -21.94 6.71
C SER A 286 -13.21 -21.62 5.93
N ASP A 287 -13.22 -20.56 5.14
CA ASP A 287 -12.23 -20.35 4.09
C ASP A 287 -10.94 -19.77 4.67
N VAL A 288 -9.82 -20.21 4.10
CA VAL A 288 -8.48 -19.73 4.48
C VAL A 288 -8.17 -18.48 3.66
N MET A 289 -7.88 -17.38 4.33
CA MET A 289 -7.44 -16.15 3.69
C MET A 289 -5.94 -16.26 3.39
N GLN A 290 -5.61 -16.59 2.14
CA GLN A 290 -4.23 -16.81 1.69
C GLN A 290 -4.03 -16.37 0.24
N SER A 291 -2.77 -16.24 -0.16
CA SER A 291 -2.39 -16.09 -1.57
C SER A 291 -2.59 -17.40 -2.37
N ASP A 292 -2.78 -17.25 -3.68
CA ASP A 292 -2.52 -18.18 -4.79
C ASP A 292 -1.51 -19.29 -4.56
N ASP A 293 -0.28 -18.82 -4.31
CA ASP A 293 0.90 -19.64 -4.11
C ASP A 293 0.93 -20.33 -2.72
N GLY A 294 -0.03 -19.99 -1.85
CA GLY A 294 -0.15 -20.49 -0.49
C GLY A 294 0.95 -20.00 0.47
N LEU A 295 1.83 -19.10 0.01
CA LEU A 295 3.00 -18.65 0.77
C LEU A 295 2.69 -17.50 1.74
N ARG A 296 1.56 -16.81 1.58
CA ARG A 296 1.12 -15.72 2.44
C ARG A 296 -0.26 -16.03 3.01
N LYS A 297 -0.45 -15.68 4.27
CA LYS A 297 -1.71 -15.84 5.00
C LYS A 297 -2.07 -14.52 5.63
N SER A 298 -3.36 -14.24 5.65
CA SER A 298 -3.93 -13.09 6.35
C SER A 298 -5.06 -13.57 7.26
N GLY A 299 -5.69 -12.64 7.97
CA GLY A 299 -6.85 -12.90 8.80
C GLY A 299 -7.73 -11.66 8.86
N ALA A 300 -8.91 -11.81 9.46
CA ALA A 300 -9.82 -10.72 9.76
C ALA A 300 -9.82 -10.42 11.27
N PRO A 301 -8.72 -9.90 11.86
CA PRO A 301 -8.61 -9.78 13.30
C PRO A 301 -9.49 -8.67 13.87
N VAL A 302 -9.79 -8.79 15.17
CA VAL A 302 -10.49 -7.75 15.96
C VAL A 302 -9.73 -7.58 17.26
N ALA A 303 -9.22 -6.38 17.53
CA ALA A 303 -8.45 -6.07 18.73
C ALA A 303 -9.24 -5.14 19.66
N LEU A 304 -9.39 -5.55 20.92
CA LEU A 304 -10.05 -4.79 21.97
C LEU A 304 -9.03 -4.08 22.85
N PHE A 305 -9.27 -2.80 23.11
CA PHE A 305 -8.44 -1.95 23.93
C PHE A 305 -9.24 -1.31 25.06
N ARG A 306 -8.59 -1.03 26.19
CA ARG A 306 -9.11 -0.20 27.28
C ARG A 306 -8.26 1.07 27.36
N LEU A 307 -8.91 2.22 27.29
CA LEU A 307 -8.31 3.51 27.62
C LEU A 307 -8.59 3.79 29.09
N THR A 308 -7.53 3.80 29.91
CA THR A 308 -7.68 4.08 31.33
C THR A 308 -7.88 5.57 31.58
N ALA A 309 -8.94 5.95 32.30
CA ALA A 309 -9.18 7.34 32.70
C ALA A 309 -8.01 7.89 33.53
N ARG A 310 -7.45 7.03 34.39
CA ARG A 310 -6.23 7.33 35.12
C ARG A 310 -5.01 7.05 34.23
N GLY A 311 -4.24 8.08 33.94
CA GLY A 311 -2.98 7.99 33.19
C GLY A 311 -3.15 8.00 31.67
N CYS A 312 -4.38 8.02 31.14
CA CYS A 312 -4.70 8.18 29.71
C CYS A 312 -3.91 7.25 28.79
N LYS A 313 -3.80 5.96 29.17
CA LYS A 313 -3.06 4.97 28.39
C LYS A 313 -4.02 3.98 27.75
N LEU A 314 -3.86 3.80 26.44
CA LEU A 314 -4.55 2.77 25.67
C LEU A 314 -3.81 1.44 25.87
N HIS A 315 -4.50 0.42 26.36
CA HIS A 315 -3.94 -0.89 26.68
C HIS A 315 -4.68 -2.00 25.91
N PRO A 316 -3.98 -2.94 25.24
CA PRO A 316 -4.63 -3.98 24.47
C PRO A 316 -5.04 -5.13 25.40
N LEU A 317 -6.32 -5.48 25.39
CA LEU A 317 -6.91 -6.48 26.29
C LEU A 317 -7.08 -7.85 25.62
N ALA A 318 -7.57 -7.86 24.38
CA ALA A 318 -7.87 -9.11 23.68
C ALA A 318 -7.71 -8.95 22.17
N ILE A 319 -7.32 -10.02 21.50
CA ILE A 319 -7.22 -10.09 20.04
C ILE A 319 -7.90 -11.37 19.57
N CYS A 320 -8.94 -11.21 18.76
CA CYS A 320 -9.40 -12.24 17.84
C CYS A 320 -8.48 -12.22 16.62
N ILE A 321 -7.76 -13.30 16.33
CA ILE A 321 -6.77 -13.31 15.24
C ILE A 321 -7.40 -13.45 13.84
N ASP A 322 -8.59 -14.02 13.77
CA ASP A 322 -9.36 -14.18 12.55
C ASP A 322 -10.83 -14.39 12.92
N PHE A 323 -11.66 -13.39 12.64
CA PHE A 323 -13.08 -13.39 12.97
C PHE A 323 -13.86 -14.23 11.95
N LYS A 324 -14.49 -15.31 12.41
CA LYS A 324 -15.18 -16.31 11.58
C LYS A 324 -16.68 -16.30 11.87
N GLY A 325 -17.29 -15.13 11.74
CA GLY A 325 -18.72 -14.86 11.94
C GLY A 325 -19.14 -14.61 13.40
N SER A 326 -18.40 -15.11 14.39
CA SER A 326 -18.59 -14.77 15.80
C SER A 326 -17.30 -14.96 16.59
N LEU A 327 -17.14 -14.26 17.71
CA LEU A 327 -16.00 -14.48 18.62
C LEU A 327 -15.99 -15.91 19.19
N ALA A 328 -17.17 -16.54 19.34
CA ALA A 328 -17.28 -17.89 19.86
C ALA A 328 -16.79 -18.99 18.89
N SER A 329 -16.84 -18.72 17.58
CA SER A 329 -16.33 -19.60 16.51
C SER A 329 -14.90 -19.25 16.09
N SER A 330 -14.29 -18.27 16.77
CA SER A 330 -12.98 -17.71 16.42
C SER A 330 -11.95 -17.99 17.51
N VAL A 331 -10.68 -17.82 17.18
CA VAL A 331 -9.59 -17.91 18.16
C VAL A 331 -9.37 -16.53 18.76
N VAL A 332 -9.63 -16.40 20.06
CA VAL A 332 -9.46 -15.15 20.82
C VAL A 332 -8.42 -15.36 21.92
N LEU A 333 -7.40 -14.50 21.92
CA LEU A 333 -6.40 -14.44 22.97
C LEU A 333 -6.70 -13.25 23.87
N PHE A 334 -6.68 -13.45 25.18
CA PHE A 334 -6.61 -12.35 26.15
C PHE A 334 -5.15 -12.10 26.49
N ASN A 335 -4.80 -10.82 26.64
CA ASN A 335 -3.47 -10.43 27.09
C ASN A 335 -3.23 -10.99 28.50
N ASN A 336 -2.04 -11.55 28.73
CA ASN A 336 -1.65 -11.98 30.07
C ASN A 336 -1.44 -10.78 31.00
N ARG A 337 -1.09 -9.61 30.45
CA ARG A 337 -1.07 -8.32 31.13
C ARG A 337 -2.40 -7.62 30.88
N LEU A 338 -3.36 -7.76 31.78
CA LEU A 338 -4.69 -7.14 31.64
C LEU A 338 -4.70 -5.68 32.13
N ARG A 339 -3.60 -5.23 32.75
CA ARG A 339 -3.39 -3.85 33.20
C ARG A 339 -2.06 -3.31 32.69
N VAL A 340 -2.02 -1.99 32.51
CA VAL A 340 -0.79 -1.24 32.19
C VAL A 340 0.30 -1.45 33.25
N THR A 341 -0.10 -1.68 34.51
CA THR A 341 0.81 -1.87 35.65
C THR A 341 1.27 -3.30 35.87
N ASP A 342 0.64 -4.29 35.22
CA ASP A 342 1.09 -5.67 35.32
C ASP A 342 2.52 -5.74 34.76
N ASP A 343 3.41 -6.56 35.28
CA ASP A 343 4.82 -6.64 34.86
C ASP A 343 5.22 -8.06 34.41
N ARG A 344 4.25 -8.98 34.34
CA ARG A 344 4.42 -10.39 33.96
C ARG A 344 3.31 -10.86 33.01
N PRO A 345 3.61 -11.78 32.07
CA PRO A 345 4.94 -12.28 31.72
C PRO A 345 5.80 -11.18 31.08
N ASP A 346 7.09 -11.45 30.89
CA ASP A 346 7.94 -10.58 30.08
C ASP A 346 7.42 -10.59 28.63
N GLU A 347 7.01 -9.41 28.15
CA GLU A 347 6.45 -9.21 26.82
C GLU A 347 7.38 -9.68 25.70
N SER A 348 8.69 -9.67 25.93
CA SER A 348 9.68 -10.13 24.95
C SER A 348 9.52 -11.62 24.63
N SER A 349 9.04 -12.39 25.61
CA SER A 349 8.91 -13.85 25.60
C SER A 349 7.47 -14.35 25.42
N ASP A 350 6.47 -13.46 25.44
CA ASP A 350 5.06 -13.80 25.21
C ASP A 350 4.78 -13.96 23.71
N TRP A 351 5.33 -15.02 23.12
CA TRP A 351 5.24 -15.30 21.69
C TRP A 351 3.81 -15.45 21.16
N PRO A 352 2.86 -16.11 21.87
CA PRO A 352 1.46 -16.14 21.43
C PRO A 352 0.85 -14.74 21.31
N TRP A 353 1.11 -13.86 22.28
CA TRP A 353 0.58 -12.50 22.25
C TRP A 353 1.28 -11.62 21.23
N ARG A 354 2.61 -11.75 21.08
CA ARG A 354 3.36 -11.06 20.01
C ARG A 354 2.86 -11.47 18.63
N TYR A 355 2.58 -12.76 18.41
CA TYR A 355 1.99 -13.24 17.16
C TYR A 355 0.61 -12.62 16.91
N ALA A 356 -0.26 -12.59 17.92
CA ALA A 356 -1.59 -11.96 17.79
C ALA A 356 -1.49 -10.47 17.41
N LYS A 357 -0.57 -9.72 18.05
CA LYS A 357 -0.28 -8.33 17.67
C LYS A 357 0.24 -8.21 16.23
N THR A 358 1.13 -9.11 15.80
CA THR A 358 1.61 -9.12 14.41
C THR A 358 0.47 -9.37 13.41
N VAL A 359 -0.48 -10.26 13.71
CA VAL A 359 -1.65 -10.49 12.85
C VAL A 359 -2.48 -9.21 12.72
N VAL A 360 -2.70 -8.49 13.82
CA VAL A 360 -3.37 -7.18 13.81
C VAL A 360 -2.57 -6.18 12.97
N GLN A 361 -1.25 -6.09 13.11
CA GLN A 361 -0.42 -5.19 12.29
C GLN A 361 -0.47 -5.52 10.80
N CYS A 362 -0.55 -6.81 10.42
CA CYS A 362 -0.75 -7.19 9.02
C CYS A 362 -2.11 -6.67 8.51
N ALA A 363 -3.18 -6.86 9.28
CA ALA A 363 -4.49 -6.34 8.92
C ALA A 363 -4.56 -4.80 8.92
N ASP A 364 -3.83 -4.14 9.82
CA ASP A 364 -3.74 -2.70 9.85
C ASP A 364 -3.00 -2.15 8.63
N TRP A 365 -1.92 -2.81 8.19
CA TRP A 365 -1.25 -2.47 6.94
C TRP A 365 -2.22 -2.55 5.75
N HIS A 366 -3.04 -3.61 5.70
CA HIS A 366 -4.08 -3.78 4.68
C HIS A 366 -5.12 -2.64 4.70
N ARG A 367 -5.66 -2.31 5.88
CA ARG A 367 -6.64 -1.22 6.06
C ARG A 367 -6.02 0.14 5.74
N HIS A 368 -4.80 0.37 6.21
CA HIS A 368 -4.05 1.60 6.00
C HIS A 368 -3.81 1.84 4.51
N GLU A 369 -3.11 0.94 3.82
CA GLU A 369 -2.64 1.22 2.47
C GLU A 369 -3.79 1.25 1.46
N ILE A 370 -4.75 0.33 1.54
CA ILE A 370 -5.85 0.27 0.56
C ILE A 370 -7.01 1.16 0.97
N GLY A 371 -7.41 1.10 2.24
CA GLY A 371 -8.56 1.83 2.72
C GLY A 371 -8.28 3.30 2.95
N VAL A 372 -7.50 3.59 3.98
CA VAL A 372 -7.30 4.97 4.47
C VAL A 372 -6.45 5.78 3.50
N HIS A 373 -5.35 5.23 3.02
CA HIS A 373 -4.43 5.92 2.13
C HIS A 373 -4.98 5.93 0.71
N LEU A 374 -5.01 4.79 0.02
CA LEU A 374 -5.38 4.77 -1.40
C LEU A 374 -6.83 5.18 -1.65
N THR A 375 -7.80 4.62 -0.92
CA THR A 375 -9.22 4.90 -1.21
C THR A 375 -9.65 6.25 -0.66
N GLU A 376 -9.48 6.48 0.65
CA GLU A 376 -10.03 7.67 1.31
C GLU A 376 -9.25 8.95 0.98
N SER A 377 -7.96 8.88 0.64
CA SER A 377 -7.18 10.07 0.24
C SER A 377 -7.02 10.22 -1.27
N HIS A 378 -6.74 9.16 -2.03
CA HIS A 378 -6.47 9.32 -3.48
C HIS A 378 -7.72 9.17 -4.33
N PHE A 379 -8.50 8.09 -4.17
CA PHE A 379 -9.64 7.83 -5.06
C PHE A 379 -10.83 8.76 -4.81
N ILE A 380 -11.15 9.07 -3.55
CA ILE A 380 -12.20 10.06 -3.23
C ILE A 380 -11.80 11.46 -3.73
N GLU A 381 -10.54 11.84 -3.55
CA GLU A 381 -10.03 13.14 -4.02
C GLU A 381 -10.06 13.21 -5.54
N GLU A 382 -9.62 12.17 -6.25
CA GLU A 382 -9.67 12.14 -7.73
C GLU A 382 -11.08 12.30 -8.27
N ALA A 383 -12.06 11.61 -7.69
CA ALA A 383 -13.46 11.82 -8.07
C ALA A 383 -13.90 13.28 -7.82
N THR A 384 -13.46 13.87 -6.72
CA THR A 384 -13.74 15.29 -6.40
C THR A 384 -13.08 16.23 -7.42
N ILE A 385 -11.84 15.97 -7.82
CA ILE A 385 -11.09 16.74 -8.82
C ILE A 385 -11.81 16.68 -10.17
N VAL A 386 -12.18 15.48 -10.64
CA VAL A 386 -12.90 15.29 -11.91
C VAL A 386 -14.24 16.01 -11.86
N ALA A 387 -15.02 15.83 -10.79
CA ALA A 387 -16.30 16.52 -10.64
C ALA A 387 -16.16 18.05 -10.64
N ALA A 388 -15.18 18.59 -9.95
CA ALA A 388 -14.95 20.03 -9.86
C ALA A 388 -14.54 20.63 -11.21
N ASN A 389 -13.60 20.00 -11.93
CA ASN A 389 -13.18 20.44 -13.27
C ASN A 389 -14.34 20.41 -14.28
N ARG A 390 -15.28 19.48 -14.12
CA ARG A 390 -16.48 19.40 -14.97
C ARG A 390 -17.58 20.42 -14.61
N SER A 391 -17.56 20.96 -13.40
CA SER A 391 -18.70 21.69 -12.81
C SER A 391 -18.42 23.17 -12.55
N PHE A 392 -17.16 23.55 -12.36
CA PHE A 392 -16.77 24.92 -12.05
C PHE A 392 -15.89 25.50 -13.16
N GLN A 393 -16.10 26.78 -13.46
CA GLN A 393 -15.13 27.57 -14.23
C GLN A 393 -13.90 27.84 -13.35
N GLU A 394 -12.72 28.00 -13.96
CA GLU A 394 -11.47 28.28 -13.23
C GLU A 394 -11.51 29.58 -12.39
N THR A 395 -12.38 30.52 -12.75
CA THR A 395 -12.62 31.78 -12.02
C THR A 395 -13.55 31.61 -10.82
N HIS A 396 -14.20 30.46 -10.68
CA HIS A 396 -15.11 30.20 -9.58
C HIS A 396 -14.33 30.09 -8.26
N ILE A 397 -14.78 30.78 -7.21
CA ILE A 397 -14.06 30.88 -5.94
C ILE A 397 -13.77 29.52 -5.30
N VAL A 398 -14.69 28.57 -5.40
CA VAL A 398 -14.49 27.20 -4.89
C VAL A 398 -13.40 26.48 -5.68
N TYR A 399 -13.32 26.66 -6.99
CA TYR A 399 -12.27 26.06 -7.81
C TYR A 399 -10.90 26.66 -7.49
N GLN A 400 -10.81 27.99 -7.38
CA GLN A 400 -9.55 28.66 -7.02
C GLN A 400 -9.06 28.29 -5.62
N LEU A 401 -9.99 28.05 -4.69
CA LEU A 401 -9.66 27.61 -3.33
C LEU A 401 -9.09 26.18 -3.32
N LEU A 402 -9.68 25.27 -4.11
CA LEU A 402 -9.34 23.85 -4.04
C LEU A 402 -8.21 23.43 -5.00
N SER A 403 -8.18 23.97 -6.22
CA SER A 403 -7.23 23.55 -7.27
C SER A 403 -5.74 23.58 -6.89
N PRO A 404 -5.23 24.48 -6.03
CA PRO A 404 -3.84 24.42 -5.60
C PRO A 404 -3.49 23.14 -4.82
N HIS A 405 -4.47 22.48 -4.21
CA HIS A 405 -4.29 21.26 -3.43
C HIS A 405 -4.30 19.99 -4.28
N TRP A 406 -4.68 20.09 -5.56
CA TRP A 406 -4.84 18.96 -6.48
C TRP A 406 -3.63 18.69 -7.35
N PHE A 407 -2.64 19.57 -7.33
CA PHE A 407 -1.50 19.55 -8.25
C PHE A 407 -0.81 18.18 -8.29
N LYS A 408 -0.81 17.56 -9.49
CA LYS A 408 -0.20 16.25 -9.82
C LYS A 408 -0.90 15.03 -9.21
N THR A 409 -2.08 15.20 -8.61
CA THR A 409 -2.82 14.07 -8.02
C THR A 409 -3.33 13.13 -9.10
N LEU A 410 -3.81 13.66 -10.23
CA LEU A 410 -4.41 12.82 -11.28
C LEU A 410 -3.36 11.96 -11.98
N SER A 411 -2.21 12.54 -12.34
CA SER A 411 -1.10 11.79 -12.95
C SER A 411 -0.48 10.77 -12.00
N LEU A 412 -0.39 11.07 -10.70
CA LEU A 412 0.07 10.14 -9.68
C LEU A 412 -0.89 8.93 -9.57
N ASN A 413 -2.20 9.19 -9.48
CA ASN A 413 -3.20 8.13 -9.33
C ASN A 413 -3.27 7.23 -10.57
N ALA A 414 -3.16 7.83 -11.76
CA ALA A 414 -3.04 7.10 -13.01
C ALA A 414 -1.85 6.13 -13.03
N ALA A 415 -0.68 6.58 -12.57
CA ALA A 415 0.50 5.73 -12.44
C ALA A 415 0.32 4.64 -11.38
N ALA A 416 -0.29 4.97 -10.23
CA ALA A 416 -0.56 4.01 -9.16
C ALA A 416 -1.49 2.87 -9.61
N ARG A 417 -2.54 3.18 -10.39
CA ARG A 417 -3.45 2.16 -10.97
C ARG A 417 -2.75 1.25 -11.98
N SER A 418 -1.82 1.79 -12.77
CA SER A 418 -1.06 1.04 -13.78
C SER A 418 -0.01 0.11 -13.18
N ALA A 419 0.59 0.50 -12.05
CA ALA A 419 1.78 -0.17 -11.54
C ALA A 419 1.72 -0.60 -10.08
N LEU A 420 1.30 0.28 -9.17
CA LEU A 420 1.45 0.05 -7.73
C LEU A 420 0.37 -0.89 -7.20
N VAL A 421 -0.88 -0.68 -7.59
CA VAL A 421 -1.99 -1.53 -7.14
C VAL A 421 -1.84 -2.97 -7.65
N PRO A 422 -1.76 -3.25 -8.97
CA PRO A 422 -1.72 -4.63 -9.46
C PRO A 422 -0.45 -5.40 -9.06
N ASN A 423 0.70 -4.71 -8.93
CA ASN A 423 1.98 -5.39 -8.73
C ASN A 423 2.47 -5.37 -7.27
N VAL A 424 1.93 -4.50 -6.41
CA VAL A 424 2.35 -4.39 -5.01
C VAL A 424 1.17 -4.65 -4.09
N ALA A 425 0.05 -3.95 -4.26
CA ALA A 425 -1.11 -4.16 -3.39
C ALA A 425 -1.69 -5.56 -3.58
N VAL A 426 -1.98 -5.97 -4.82
CA VAL A 426 -2.59 -7.29 -5.13
C VAL A 426 -1.63 -8.46 -4.88
N ALA A 427 -0.38 -8.34 -5.31
CA ALA A 427 0.65 -9.38 -5.12
C ALA A 427 0.98 -9.65 -3.64
N VAL A 428 0.81 -8.65 -2.76
CA VAL A 428 0.99 -8.80 -1.31
C VAL A 428 -0.31 -9.24 -0.62
N PHE A 429 -1.49 -8.85 -1.13
CA PHE A 429 -2.79 -9.14 -0.51
C PHE A 429 -3.34 -10.54 -0.79
N LEU A 430 -3.59 -10.85 -2.06
CA LEU A 430 -4.73 -11.68 -2.43
C LEU A 430 -4.57 -12.13 -3.87
N SER A 431 -3.74 -13.12 -4.09
CA SER A 431 -3.79 -13.77 -5.39
C SER A 431 -4.99 -14.77 -5.45
N ALA A 432 -5.59 -15.16 -4.31
CA ALA A 432 -6.80 -16.00 -4.29
C ALA A 432 -8.14 -15.30 -4.68
N ILE A 433 -8.16 -13.98 -4.94
CA ILE A 433 -9.39 -13.25 -5.24
C ILE A 433 -9.10 -12.25 -6.35
N GLY A 434 -9.94 -12.23 -7.39
CA GLY A 434 -9.86 -11.24 -8.46
C GLY A 434 -9.73 -9.79 -7.93
N ASN A 435 -9.24 -8.92 -8.81
CA ASN A 435 -8.81 -7.53 -8.57
C ASN A 435 -9.25 -6.90 -7.21
N PRO A 436 -8.37 -6.86 -6.20
CA PRO A 436 -8.62 -6.31 -4.85
C PRO A 436 -9.05 -4.84 -4.78
N ALA A 437 -8.77 -4.04 -5.82
CA ALA A 437 -9.12 -2.63 -5.84
C ALA A 437 -10.63 -2.41 -5.69
N THR A 438 -11.43 -3.34 -6.22
CA THR A 438 -12.90 -3.30 -6.17
C THR A 438 -13.46 -3.92 -4.92
N SER A 439 -13.00 -5.10 -4.50
CA SER A 439 -13.65 -5.85 -3.41
C SER A 439 -13.57 -5.10 -2.06
N LEU A 440 -12.47 -4.38 -1.84
CA LEU A 440 -12.29 -3.51 -0.69
C LEU A 440 -13.01 -2.16 -0.91
N ALA A 441 -12.86 -1.49 -2.08
CA ALA A 441 -13.52 -0.20 -2.35
C ALA A 441 -15.05 -0.28 -2.47
N SER A 442 -15.61 -1.39 -2.96
CA SER A 442 -17.05 -1.64 -3.04
C SER A 442 -17.66 -1.86 -1.67
N THR A 443 -16.90 -2.49 -0.75
CA THR A 443 -17.33 -2.70 0.64
C THR A 443 -17.22 -1.41 1.46
N TYR A 444 -16.21 -0.56 1.19
CA TYR A 444 -16.18 0.81 1.71
C TYR A 444 -17.41 1.64 1.29
N ARG A 445 -18.00 1.33 0.13
CA ARG A 445 -19.23 1.97 -0.36
C ARG A 445 -20.47 1.61 0.46
N SER A 446 -20.52 0.42 1.07
CA SER A 446 -21.67 -0.02 1.89
C SER A 446 -21.59 0.42 3.35
N GLU A 447 -20.39 0.63 3.89
CA GLU A 447 -20.24 1.00 5.32
C GLU A 447 -19.84 2.47 5.54
N GLY A 448 -19.24 3.15 4.56
CA GLY A 448 -18.86 4.57 4.65
C GLY A 448 -20.02 5.58 4.54
N CYS A 449 -21.26 5.12 4.36
CA CYS A 449 -22.45 5.99 4.30
C CYS A 449 -23.59 5.58 5.24
N ALA A 450 -23.43 4.49 5.99
CA ALA A 450 -24.39 4.06 6.99
C ALA A 450 -23.76 4.23 8.38
N PRO A 451 -24.04 5.32 9.13
CA PRO A 451 -23.74 5.30 10.54
C PRO A 451 -24.46 4.09 11.14
N ALA A 452 -23.68 3.22 11.79
CA ALA A 452 -24.20 2.14 12.63
C ALA A 452 -25.42 2.66 13.40
N GLY A 453 -26.54 1.94 13.25
CA GLY A 453 -27.89 2.41 13.50
C GLY A 453 -28.06 3.40 14.65
N ARG A 454 -28.34 4.65 14.30
CA ARG A 454 -29.16 5.53 15.14
C ARG A 454 -30.62 5.20 14.86
N HIS A 455 -31.18 4.27 15.64
CA HIS A 455 -32.61 4.34 15.91
C HIS A 455 -32.86 5.55 16.81
N LEU A 456 -33.67 6.49 16.33
CA LEU A 456 -34.37 7.48 17.16
C LEU A 456 -35.18 6.78 18.26
#